data_AF-A0A3P9DSQ2-F1
#
_entry.id   AF-A0A3P9DSQ2-F1
#
_cell.length_a   1.000
_cell.length_b   1.000
_cell.length_c   1.000
_cell.angle_alpha   90.00
_cell.angle_beta   90.00
_cell.angle_gamma   90.00
#
_symmetry.space_group_name_H-M   'P 1'
#
loop_
_entity.id
_entity.type
_entity.pdbx_description
1 polymer ?
#
loop_
_entity_poly.entity_id
_entity_poly.type
_entity_poly.pdbx_seq_one_letter_code
_entity_poly.pdbx_strand_id
1 'polypeptide(L)'
;MVKRNGARTVPCGAPVLQTTLSDTHSSQFLEGDFVSLSCEEDDSSAGWTLWRNTSKGNIIQCGNGWGTSFNSSCDISYIVERDSGVYWCESREGPISNMVNLTVTGKLSVWMILQSPVLPAMEGDDVTLLCKTKTTPSNLPAAFYKDGFLISNGSSVNMTIQHVSRSDEGLYKCDISGHGESPSSWITVTVVVSVCVVFLLVLLVLLILLVKRLLHRKPESETQTPEFSFANILACYYIHVFFHVDDVLLHLIKVAITTVIKKN
;
A
#
# COMPACT_ATOMS: atom_id res chain seq x y z
N MET A 1 -10.49 50.75 -2.57
CA MET A 1 -10.91 49.62 -1.69
C MET A 1 -10.39 48.33 -2.33
N VAL A 2 -9.33 47.75 -1.79
CA VAL A 2 -8.74 46.49 -2.28
C VAL A 2 -9.12 45.40 -1.28
N LYS A 3 -9.99 44.47 -1.69
CA LYS A 3 -10.31 43.27 -0.89
C LYS A 3 -9.09 42.35 -0.92
N ARG A 4 -8.43 42.17 0.24
CA ARG A 4 -7.40 41.14 0.43
C ARG A 4 -8.07 39.77 0.39
N ASN A 5 -7.62 38.92 -0.53
CA ASN A 5 -7.95 37.49 -0.53
C ASN A 5 -7.27 36.85 0.70
N GLY A 6 -8.07 36.42 1.67
CA GLY A 6 -7.60 35.63 2.80
C GLY A 6 -7.29 34.21 2.34
N ALA A 7 -6.03 33.81 2.44
CA ALA A 7 -5.62 32.42 2.29
C ALA A 7 -6.28 31.59 3.41
N ARG A 8 -7.06 30.56 3.04
CA ARG A 8 -7.60 29.57 3.99
C ARG A 8 -6.48 28.63 4.40
N THR A 9 -6.15 28.64 5.68
CA THR A 9 -5.29 27.65 6.33
C THR A 9 -6.05 26.33 6.48
N VAL A 10 -5.53 25.24 5.90
CA VAL A 10 -6.04 23.88 6.12
C VAL A 10 -5.47 23.37 7.45
N PRO A 11 -6.29 23.01 8.45
CA PRO A 11 -5.82 22.47 9.72
C PRO A 11 -5.20 21.07 9.51
N CYS A 12 -4.07 20.79 10.14
CA CYS A 12 -3.52 19.43 10.22
C CYS A 12 -4.45 18.59 11.10
N GLY A 13 -5.15 17.61 10.49
CA GLY A 13 -6.14 16.76 11.15
C GLY A 13 -7.48 16.63 10.41
N ALA A 14 -7.57 17.06 9.15
CA ALA A 14 -8.79 16.88 8.35
C ALA A 14 -9.08 15.39 8.11
N PRO A 15 -10.36 14.95 8.20
CA PRO A 15 -10.75 13.56 7.95
C PRO A 15 -10.39 13.16 6.51
N VAL A 16 -9.85 11.95 6.34
CA VAL A 16 -9.44 11.44 5.03
C VAL A 16 -10.62 10.68 4.44
N LEU A 17 -11.17 11.17 3.33
CA LEU A 17 -12.23 10.48 2.60
C LEU A 17 -11.68 9.17 2.01
N GLN A 18 -12.28 8.03 2.35
CA GLN A 18 -11.87 6.72 1.82
C GLN A 18 -12.96 6.11 0.95
N THR A 19 -12.58 5.50 -0.18
CA THR A 19 -13.48 4.71 -1.02
C THR A 19 -13.22 3.22 -0.82
N THR A 20 -14.27 2.50 -0.48
CA THR A 20 -14.26 1.07 -0.21
C THR A 20 -15.18 0.32 -1.18
N LEU A 21 -14.80 -0.91 -1.53
CA LEU A 21 -15.62 -1.84 -2.28
C LEU A 21 -16.34 -2.77 -1.31
N SER A 22 -17.56 -3.20 -1.66
CA SER A 22 -18.33 -4.17 -0.89
C SER A 22 -17.62 -5.52 -0.73
N ASP A 23 -16.75 -5.85 -1.69
CA ASP A 23 -15.72 -6.87 -1.52
C ASP A 23 -14.37 -6.15 -1.36
N THR A 24 -13.95 -5.92 -0.11
CA THR A 24 -12.67 -5.29 0.24
C THR A 24 -11.46 -6.15 -0.13
N HIS A 25 -11.69 -7.36 -0.66
CA HIS A 25 -10.66 -8.35 -1.01
C HIS A 25 -10.51 -8.57 -2.53
N SER A 26 -11.22 -7.82 -3.40
CA SER A 26 -11.02 -7.91 -4.84
C SER A 26 -11.37 -6.62 -5.59
N SER A 27 -10.51 -6.23 -6.53
CA SER A 27 -10.76 -5.19 -7.53
C SER A 27 -11.18 -5.75 -8.91
N GLN A 28 -11.24 -7.08 -9.02
CA GLN A 28 -11.58 -7.80 -10.25
C GLN A 28 -12.93 -8.48 -10.11
N PHE A 29 -13.80 -8.25 -11.09
CA PHE A 29 -15.16 -8.76 -11.13
C PHE A 29 -15.44 -9.44 -12.47
N LEU A 30 -16.40 -10.36 -12.48
CA LEU A 30 -16.90 -10.96 -13.71
C LEU A 30 -18.14 -10.21 -14.18
N GLU A 31 -18.35 -10.22 -15.49
CA GLU A 31 -19.57 -9.66 -16.07
C GLU A 31 -20.83 -10.29 -15.44
N GLY A 32 -21.68 -9.40 -14.94
CA GLY A 32 -22.92 -9.69 -14.23
C GLY A 32 -22.81 -9.84 -12.72
N ASP A 33 -21.65 -9.57 -12.13
CA ASP A 33 -21.50 -9.48 -10.68
C ASP A 33 -22.16 -8.19 -10.14
N PHE A 34 -22.54 -8.25 -8.85
CA PHE A 34 -23.02 -7.10 -8.09
C PHE A 34 -21.82 -6.41 -7.42
N VAL A 35 -21.74 -5.09 -7.54
CA VAL A 35 -20.69 -4.28 -6.92
C VAL A 35 -21.34 -3.13 -6.15
N SER A 36 -20.93 -2.92 -4.91
CA SER A 36 -21.31 -1.74 -4.14
C SER A 36 -20.05 -0.97 -3.72
N LEU A 37 -20.06 0.34 -3.98
CA LEU A 37 -18.96 1.26 -3.68
C LEU A 37 -19.43 2.22 -2.59
N SER A 38 -18.76 2.24 -1.45
CA SER A 38 -19.06 3.14 -0.33
C SER A 38 -17.94 4.14 -0.11
N CYS A 39 -18.29 5.34 0.36
CA CYS A 39 -17.31 6.28 0.88
C CYS A 39 -17.50 6.41 2.39
N GLU A 40 -16.43 6.21 3.15
CA GLU A 40 -16.41 6.34 4.59
C GLU A 40 -15.71 7.66 4.96
N GLU A 41 -16.38 8.48 5.78
CA GLU A 41 -15.84 9.69 6.41
C GLU A 41 -15.84 9.46 7.92
N ASP A 42 -14.75 9.82 8.60
CA ASP A 42 -14.66 9.74 10.07
C ASP A 42 -15.65 10.69 10.79
N ASP A 43 -16.20 11.71 10.10
CA ASP A 43 -17.16 12.68 10.63
C ASP A 43 -18.33 12.91 9.65
N SER A 44 -19.51 12.37 9.97
CA SER A 44 -20.67 12.12 9.06
C SER A 44 -21.46 13.33 8.53
N SER A 45 -20.84 14.50 8.33
CA SER A 45 -21.57 15.74 8.01
C SER A 45 -21.33 16.33 6.62
N ALA A 46 -20.28 15.93 5.89
CA ALA A 46 -19.91 16.52 4.61
C ALA A 46 -20.26 15.58 3.45
N GLY A 47 -21.55 15.40 3.16
CA GLY A 47 -22.02 14.48 2.11
C GLY A 47 -21.20 14.53 0.80
N TRP A 48 -20.94 13.36 0.23
CA TRP A 48 -19.99 13.15 -0.88
C TRP A 48 -20.69 12.74 -2.19
N THR A 49 -19.93 12.76 -3.28
CA THR A 49 -20.36 12.31 -4.61
C THR A 49 -19.40 11.25 -5.14
N LEU A 50 -19.92 10.09 -5.55
CA LEU A 50 -19.12 9.04 -6.18
C LEU A 50 -19.03 9.27 -7.68
N TRP A 51 -17.81 9.24 -8.20
CA TRP A 51 -17.47 9.42 -9.60
C TRP A 51 -16.84 8.16 -10.19
N ARG A 52 -16.97 8.01 -11.50
CA ARG A 52 -16.19 7.03 -12.28
C ARG A 52 -15.57 7.65 -13.51
N ASN A 53 -14.47 7.05 -13.94
CA ASN A 53 -13.82 7.27 -15.22
C ASN A 53 -13.54 5.91 -15.86
N THR A 54 -14.32 5.54 -16.87
CA THR A 54 -14.19 4.26 -17.55
C THR A 54 -13.59 4.44 -18.94
N SER A 55 -12.89 3.42 -19.44
CA SER A 55 -12.15 3.47 -20.72
C SER A 55 -13.02 3.81 -21.95
N LYS A 56 -14.34 3.62 -21.85
CA LYS A 56 -15.31 3.86 -22.92
C LYS A 56 -16.34 4.94 -22.56
N GLY A 57 -16.23 5.58 -21.40
CA GLY A 57 -17.22 6.50 -20.85
C GLY A 57 -16.65 7.89 -20.56
N ASN A 58 -17.55 8.85 -20.31
CA ASN A 58 -17.19 10.16 -19.75
C ASN A 58 -17.13 10.07 -18.22
N ILE A 59 -16.46 11.04 -17.59
CA ILE A 59 -16.48 11.19 -16.13
C ILE A 59 -17.91 11.55 -15.70
N ILE A 60 -18.54 10.68 -14.91
CA ILE A 60 -19.94 10.82 -14.51
C ILE A 60 -20.16 10.39 -13.06
N GLN A 61 -21.08 11.08 -12.38
CA GLN A 61 -21.47 10.76 -10.99
C GLN A 61 -22.45 9.58 -10.93
N CYS A 62 -22.45 8.85 -9.82
CA CYS A 62 -23.40 7.77 -9.55
C CYS A 62 -24.86 8.23 -9.70
N GLY A 63 -25.71 7.39 -10.30
CA GLY A 63 -27.11 7.67 -10.57
C GLY A 63 -27.36 8.35 -11.93
N ASN A 64 -26.36 9.01 -12.52
CA ASN A 64 -26.49 9.64 -13.86
C ASN A 64 -26.34 8.61 -14.99
N GLY A 65 -27.26 7.64 -15.06
CA GLY A 65 -27.28 6.58 -16.08
C GLY A 65 -26.41 5.35 -15.78
N TRP A 66 -25.87 5.25 -14.57
CA TRP A 66 -25.16 4.07 -14.06
C TRP A 66 -25.20 4.03 -12.54
N GLY A 67 -25.30 2.82 -11.99
CA GLY A 67 -25.43 2.59 -10.57
C GLY A 67 -26.70 3.21 -9.96
N THR A 68 -26.99 2.84 -8.72
CA THR A 68 -28.05 3.40 -7.90
C THR A 68 -27.45 3.88 -6.59
N SER A 69 -27.56 5.17 -6.30
CA SER A 69 -27.13 5.73 -5.01
C SER A 69 -28.09 5.26 -3.91
N PHE A 70 -27.58 4.53 -2.93
CA PHE A 70 -28.32 4.09 -1.76
C PHE A 70 -27.54 4.46 -0.50
N ASN A 71 -28.06 5.44 0.26
CA ASN A 71 -27.40 5.99 1.44
C ASN A 71 -25.95 6.44 1.15
N SER A 72 -24.97 5.86 1.85
CA SER A 72 -23.53 6.07 1.69
C SER A 72 -22.89 5.03 0.74
N SER A 73 -23.65 4.52 -0.23
CA SER A 73 -23.14 3.57 -1.22
C SER A 73 -23.70 3.85 -2.62
N CYS A 74 -22.98 3.41 -3.64
CA CYS A 74 -23.42 3.33 -5.02
C CYS A 74 -23.40 1.88 -5.47
N ASP A 75 -24.58 1.36 -5.79
CA ASP A 75 -24.76 -0.05 -6.13
C ASP A 75 -24.89 -0.23 -7.63
N ILE A 76 -24.12 -1.14 -8.19
CA ILE A 76 -24.18 -1.55 -9.60
C ILE A 76 -24.74 -2.97 -9.61
N SER A 77 -25.99 -3.10 -10.06
CA SER A 77 -26.72 -4.38 -10.04
C SER A 77 -26.22 -5.41 -11.04
N TYR A 78 -25.68 -4.95 -12.17
CA TYR A 78 -25.16 -5.79 -13.24
C TYR A 78 -23.97 -5.10 -13.90
N ILE A 79 -22.76 -5.46 -13.47
CA ILE A 79 -21.54 -4.84 -14.00
C ILE A 79 -21.11 -5.47 -15.33
N VAL A 80 -20.70 -4.66 -16.29
CA VAL A 80 -20.22 -5.14 -17.60
C VAL A 80 -18.78 -4.71 -17.87
N GLU A 81 -18.14 -5.30 -18.88
CA GLU A 81 -16.75 -4.94 -19.27
C GLU A 81 -16.55 -3.42 -19.44
N ARG A 82 -17.60 -2.72 -19.91
CA ARG A 82 -17.59 -1.26 -20.13
C ARG A 82 -17.55 -0.43 -18.85
N ASP A 83 -17.84 -1.04 -17.72
CA ASP A 83 -17.74 -0.42 -16.40
C ASP A 83 -16.32 -0.54 -15.81
N SER A 84 -15.38 -1.20 -16.50
CA SER A 84 -13.97 -1.20 -16.09
C SER A 84 -13.39 0.21 -16.13
N GLY A 85 -12.76 0.63 -15.03
CA GLY A 85 -12.29 2.00 -14.88
C GLY A 85 -11.87 2.36 -13.47
N VAL A 86 -11.68 3.66 -13.25
CA VAL A 86 -11.25 4.25 -11.98
C VAL A 86 -12.45 4.88 -11.28
N TYR A 87 -12.59 4.64 -9.98
CA TYR A 87 -13.69 5.11 -9.14
C TYR A 87 -13.13 5.90 -7.96
N TRP A 88 -13.75 7.02 -7.60
CA TRP A 88 -13.35 7.84 -6.46
C TRP A 88 -14.53 8.64 -5.91
N CYS A 89 -14.39 9.11 -4.68
CA CYS A 89 -15.34 9.98 -4.02
C CYS A 89 -14.79 11.41 -3.98
N GLU A 90 -15.68 12.37 -4.13
CA GLU A 90 -15.39 13.79 -3.99
C GLU A 90 -16.31 14.39 -2.92
N SER A 91 -15.71 15.01 -1.91
CA SER A 91 -16.46 15.76 -0.90
C SER A 91 -16.86 17.13 -1.44
N ARG A 92 -17.97 17.70 -0.94
CA ARG A 92 -18.43 19.05 -1.29
C ARG A 92 -17.39 20.14 -1.04
N GLU A 93 -16.46 19.90 -0.13
CA GLU A 93 -15.43 20.85 0.27
C GLU A 93 -14.18 20.79 -0.63
N GLY A 94 -14.13 19.86 -1.59
CA GLY A 94 -13.03 19.70 -2.55
C GLY A 94 -12.03 18.54 -2.30
N PRO A 95 -11.92 17.92 -1.10
CA PRO A 95 -11.11 16.72 -0.95
C PRO A 95 -11.61 15.55 -1.82
N ILE A 96 -10.68 14.84 -2.44
CA ILE A 96 -10.92 13.57 -3.14
C ILE A 96 -10.37 12.40 -2.33
N SER A 97 -11.01 11.24 -2.46
CA SER A 97 -10.57 10.00 -1.81
C SER A 97 -9.44 9.29 -2.55
N ASN A 98 -9.02 8.14 -2.03
CA ASN A 98 -8.25 7.18 -2.81
C ASN A 98 -9.03 6.72 -4.05
N MET A 99 -8.31 6.50 -5.13
CA MET A 99 -8.86 5.94 -6.36
C MET A 99 -8.86 4.41 -6.28
N VAL A 100 -9.96 3.80 -6.72
CA VAL A 100 -10.12 2.34 -6.81
C VAL A 100 -10.22 1.97 -8.29
N ASN A 101 -9.32 1.11 -8.75
CA ASN A 101 -9.37 0.56 -10.11
C ASN A 101 -10.23 -0.69 -10.12
N LEU A 102 -11.27 -0.71 -10.94
CA LEU A 102 -12.15 -1.85 -11.11
C LEU A 102 -11.93 -2.45 -12.50
N THR A 103 -11.71 -3.76 -12.56
CA THR A 103 -11.58 -4.50 -13.83
C THR A 103 -12.69 -5.54 -13.96
N VAL A 104 -13.46 -5.47 -15.04
CA VAL A 104 -14.51 -6.44 -15.36
C VAL A 104 -14.12 -7.27 -16.57
N THR A 105 -14.09 -8.58 -16.40
CA THR A 105 -13.80 -9.53 -17.47
C THR A 105 -15.08 -10.16 -17.99
N GLY A 106 -15.30 -10.13 -19.31
CA GLY A 106 -16.52 -10.63 -19.93
C GLY A 106 -16.58 -12.14 -20.08
N LYS A 107 -17.80 -12.56 -20.42
CA LYS A 107 -18.29 -13.95 -20.37
C LYS A 107 -17.57 -14.97 -21.25
N LEU A 108 -16.63 -14.57 -22.12
CA LEU A 108 -16.21 -15.37 -23.27
C LEU A 108 -14.80 -15.97 -23.25
N SER A 109 -13.94 -15.68 -22.27
CA SER A 109 -12.62 -16.36 -22.25
C SER A 109 -11.99 -16.60 -20.89
N VAL A 110 -12.52 -16.04 -19.79
CA VAL A 110 -11.93 -16.25 -18.47
C VAL A 110 -13.03 -16.37 -17.42
N TRP A 111 -13.33 -17.59 -16.99
CA TRP A 111 -14.31 -17.86 -15.94
C TRP A 111 -13.69 -17.84 -14.54
N MET A 112 -12.52 -17.18 -14.43
CA MET A 112 -11.62 -17.27 -13.29
C MET A 112 -11.10 -15.91 -12.85
N ILE A 113 -11.04 -15.70 -11.55
CA ILE A 113 -10.52 -14.48 -10.94
C ILE A 113 -9.48 -14.82 -9.87
N LEU A 114 -8.46 -13.98 -9.75
CA LEU A 114 -7.54 -13.98 -8.63
C LEU A 114 -8.04 -12.97 -7.60
N GLN A 115 -8.47 -13.45 -6.44
CA GLN A 115 -8.76 -12.61 -5.29
C GLN A 115 -7.44 -12.31 -4.55
N SER A 116 -7.07 -11.03 -4.54
CA SER A 116 -5.88 -10.49 -3.88
C SER A 116 -6.29 -9.27 -3.04
N PRO A 117 -5.69 -9.02 -1.87
CA PRO A 117 -6.07 -7.89 -1.02
C PRO A 117 -6.01 -6.56 -1.78
N VAL A 118 -7.01 -5.70 -1.55
CA VAL A 118 -7.17 -4.41 -2.25
C VAL A 118 -6.23 -3.34 -1.69
N LEU A 119 -5.86 -3.46 -0.42
CA LEU A 119 -4.90 -2.58 0.23
C LEU A 119 -3.47 -3.11 0.06
N PRO A 120 -2.45 -2.22 0.05
CA PRO A 120 -1.06 -2.65 0.05
C PRO A 120 -0.76 -3.56 1.25
N ALA A 121 -0.12 -4.69 1.01
CA ALA A 121 0.27 -5.61 2.06
C ALA A 121 1.40 -4.99 2.89
N MET A 122 1.32 -5.05 4.21
CA MET A 122 2.42 -4.59 5.05
C MET A 122 3.53 -5.65 5.11
N GLU A 123 4.78 -5.20 5.14
CA GLU A 123 5.93 -6.08 5.33
C GLU A 123 5.81 -6.82 6.66
N GLY A 124 5.94 -8.14 6.61
CA GLY A 124 5.76 -9.06 7.74
C GLY A 124 4.35 -9.68 7.87
N ASP A 125 3.34 -9.14 7.19
CA ASP A 125 1.98 -9.71 7.18
C ASP A 125 1.89 -10.96 6.29
N ASP A 126 0.84 -11.75 6.48
CA ASP A 126 0.52 -12.89 5.65
C ASP A 126 -0.55 -12.52 4.60
N VAL A 127 -0.24 -12.75 3.33
CA VAL A 127 -1.17 -12.48 2.22
C VAL A 127 -1.68 -13.80 1.66
N THR A 128 -3.00 -13.97 1.63
CA THR A 128 -3.62 -15.14 1.00
C THR A 128 -4.23 -14.77 -0.34
N LEU A 129 -3.80 -15.48 -1.38
CA LEU A 129 -4.32 -15.42 -2.74
C LEU A 129 -5.33 -16.54 -2.94
N LEU A 130 -6.50 -16.23 -3.46
CA LEU A 130 -7.56 -17.22 -3.72
C LEU A 130 -7.93 -17.20 -5.19
N CYS A 131 -7.82 -18.35 -5.86
CA CYS A 131 -8.25 -18.51 -7.23
C CYS A 131 -9.71 -18.97 -7.26
N LYS A 132 -10.61 -18.20 -7.86
CA LYS A 132 -12.05 -18.50 -7.84
C LYS A 132 -12.59 -18.71 -9.25
N THR A 133 -13.28 -19.83 -9.45
CA THR A 133 -14.04 -20.11 -10.67
C THR A 133 -15.54 -19.97 -10.42
N LYS A 134 -16.30 -19.60 -11.45
CA LYS A 134 -17.76 -19.51 -11.37
C LYS A 134 -18.47 -20.85 -11.70
N THR A 135 -17.74 -21.87 -12.16
CA THR A 135 -18.24 -23.23 -12.42
C THR A 135 -17.94 -24.13 -11.22
N THR A 136 -18.97 -24.81 -10.71
CA THR A 136 -18.80 -25.87 -9.69
C THR A 136 -18.14 -27.11 -10.30
N PRO A 137 -17.13 -27.71 -9.66
CA PRO A 137 -16.65 -27.42 -8.30
C PRO A 137 -15.67 -26.22 -8.24
N SER A 138 -15.88 -25.32 -7.29
CA SER A 138 -15.05 -24.13 -7.02
C SER A 138 -13.71 -24.44 -6.33
N ASN A 139 -13.45 -25.71 -5.99
CA ASN A 139 -12.31 -26.13 -5.16
C ASN A 139 -11.28 -26.91 -5.99
N LEU A 140 -11.10 -26.51 -7.25
CA LEU A 140 -10.08 -27.12 -8.09
C LEU A 140 -8.70 -26.59 -7.69
N PRO A 141 -7.67 -27.45 -7.71
CA PRO A 141 -6.30 -27.02 -7.50
C PRO A 141 -5.89 -25.96 -8.53
N ALA A 142 -5.26 -24.88 -8.06
CA ALA A 142 -4.84 -23.77 -8.91
C ALA A 142 -3.32 -23.58 -8.85
N ALA A 143 -2.69 -23.51 -10.01
CA ALA A 143 -1.31 -23.05 -10.13
C ALA A 143 -1.26 -21.52 -9.97
N PHE A 144 -0.27 -21.01 -9.24
CA PHE A 144 -0.07 -19.58 -9.04
C PHE A 144 1.23 -19.13 -9.68
N TYR A 145 1.19 -17.97 -10.32
CA TYR A 145 2.33 -17.36 -10.99
C TYR A 145 2.57 -15.95 -10.46
N LYS A 146 3.84 -15.56 -10.41
CA LYS A 146 4.31 -14.21 -10.12
C LYS A 146 5.27 -13.77 -11.20
N ASP A 147 5.01 -12.63 -11.83
CA ASP A 147 5.80 -12.05 -12.92
C ASP A 147 6.05 -13.04 -14.07
N GLY A 148 5.08 -13.95 -14.28
CA GLY A 148 5.16 -15.02 -15.28
C GLY A 148 5.86 -16.30 -14.81
N PHE A 149 6.46 -16.33 -13.61
CA PHE A 149 7.11 -17.50 -13.04
C PHE A 149 6.16 -18.28 -12.14
N LEU A 150 6.17 -19.62 -12.25
CA LEU A 150 5.37 -20.50 -11.40
C LEU A 150 5.91 -20.46 -9.95
N ILE A 151 5.06 -20.08 -9.01
CA ILE A 151 5.40 -20.01 -7.57
C ILE A 151 4.70 -21.08 -6.74
N SER A 152 3.60 -21.66 -7.23
CA SER A 152 2.93 -22.81 -6.62
C SER A 152 2.23 -23.65 -7.69
N ASN A 153 2.33 -24.97 -7.57
CA ASN A 153 1.82 -25.93 -8.56
C ASN A 153 0.48 -26.59 -8.15
N GLY A 154 -0.39 -25.85 -7.46
CA GLY A 154 -1.78 -26.26 -7.26
C GLY A 154 -2.02 -27.52 -6.41
N SER A 155 -1.59 -27.49 -5.15
CA SER A 155 -2.11 -28.42 -4.14
C SER A 155 -3.45 -27.95 -3.53
N SER A 156 -3.78 -26.67 -3.69
CA SER A 156 -4.96 -26.01 -3.10
C SER A 156 -5.51 -24.93 -4.03
N VAL A 157 -6.73 -24.49 -3.73
CA VAL A 157 -7.42 -23.37 -4.42
C VAL A 157 -6.84 -22.00 -4.02
N ASN A 158 -6.15 -21.95 -2.89
CA ASN A 158 -5.52 -20.77 -2.32
C ASN A 158 -4.01 -20.98 -2.09
N MET A 159 -3.28 -19.88 -2.00
CA MET A 159 -1.87 -19.84 -1.65
C MET A 159 -1.64 -18.71 -0.66
N THR A 160 -0.88 -18.98 0.40
CA THR A 160 -0.50 -17.95 1.37
C THR A 160 0.98 -17.64 1.24
N ILE A 161 1.30 -16.36 1.06
CA ILE A 161 2.65 -15.81 1.17
C ILE A 161 2.83 -15.41 2.63
N GLN A 162 3.73 -16.10 3.32
CA GLN A 162 4.01 -15.84 4.72
C GLN A 162 5.10 -14.78 4.84
N HIS A 163 4.97 -13.89 5.83
CA HIS A 163 5.96 -12.84 6.11
C HIS A 163 6.35 -12.06 4.85
N VAL A 164 5.35 -11.43 4.23
CA VAL A 164 5.52 -10.69 2.97
C VAL A 164 6.66 -9.69 3.08
N SER A 165 7.51 -9.64 2.05
CA SER A 165 8.66 -8.75 1.95
C SER A 165 8.54 -7.85 0.73
N ARG A 166 9.38 -6.81 0.64
CA ARG A 166 9.49 -6.00 -0.58
C ARG A 166 9.75 -6.81 -1.86
N SER A 167 10.35 -8.00 -1.73
CA SER A 167 10.62 -8.85 -2.88
C SER A 167 9.36 -9.50 -3.44
N ASP A 168 8.26 -9.57 -2.68
CA ASP A 168 6.98 -10.17 -3.06
C ASP A 168 6.06 -9.21 -3.85
N GLU A 169 6.50 -7.97 -4.06
CA GLU A 169 5.82 -7.05 -4.96
C GLU A 169 5.87 -7.57 -6.42
N GLY A 170 4.76 -7.53 -7.15
CA GLY A 170 4.72 -7.99 -8.54
C GLY A 170 3.32 -8.28 -9.11
N LEU A 171 3.30 -8.84 -10.32
CA LEU A 171 2.09 -9.25 -11.04
C LEU A 171 1.76 -10.72 -10.76
N TYR A 172 0.62 -10.96 -10.12
CA TYR A 172 0.15 -12.30 -9.77
C TYR A 172 -1.00 -12.75 -10.67
N LYS A 173 -1.01 -14.02 -11.07
CA LYS A 173 -2.14 -14.68 -11.74
C LYS A 173 -2.28 -16.13 -11.28
N CYS A 174 -3.45 -16.72 -11.47
CA CYS A 174 -3.64 -18.16 -11.26
C CYS A 174 -4.09 -18.87 -12.54
N ASP A 175 -3.86 -20.19 -12.61
CA ASP A 175 -4.25 -21.08 -13.69
C ASP A 175 -4.90 -22.34 -13.10
N ILE A 176 -6.02 -22.76 -13.67
CA ILE A 176 -6.66 -24.03 -13.33
C ILE A 176 -6.69 -24.87 -14.59
N SER A 177 -6.09 -26.06 -14.50
CA SER A 177 -6.02 -27.03 -15.58
C SER A 177 -7.38 -27.27 -16.23
N GLY A 178 -7.52 -26.91 -17.51
CA GLY A 178 -8.76 -27.08 -18.29
C GLY A 178 -9.78 -25.95 -18.15
N HIS A 179 -9.49 -24.91 -17.37
CA HIS A 179 -10.35 -23.72 -17.21
C HIS A 179 -9.66 -22.40 -17.61
N GLY A 180 -8.35 -22.43 -17.83
CA GLY A 180 -7.56 -21.30 -18.32
C GLY A 180 -6.98 -20.45 -17.20
N GLU A 181 -6.43 -19.31 -17.58
CA GLU A 181 -5.70 -18.40 -16.67
C GLU A 181 -6.57 -17.21 -16.22
N SER A 182 -6.40 -16.74 -14.99
CA SER A 182 -7.02 -15.52 -14.48
C SER A 182 -6.31 -14.28 -15.03
N PRO A 183 -6.96 -13.10 -15.03
CA PRO A 183 -6.28 -11.84 -15.26
C PRO A 183 -5.20 -11.61 -14.18
N SER A 184 -4.16 -10.85 -14.54
CA SER A 184 -3.08 -10.53 -13.61
C SER A 184 -3.47 -9.37 -12.67
N SER A 185 -3.12 -9.50 -11.39
CA SER A 185 -3.32 -8.48 -10.34
C SER A 185 -1.97 -7.98 -9.82
N TRP A 186 -1.81 -6.67 -9.68
CA TRP A 186 -0.59 -6.10 -9.08
C TRP A 186 -0.72 -6.07 -7.56
N ILE A 187 0.23 -6.69 -6.85
CA ILE A 187 0.30 -6.66 -5.39
C ILE A 187 1.41 -5.69 -4.99
N THR A 188 1.06 -4.71 -4.16
CA THR A 188 2.00 -3.71 -3.62
C THR A 188 2.34 -4.05 -2.18
N VAL A 189 3.62 -3.95 -1.81
CA VAL A 189 4.08 -4.14 -0.43
C VAL A 189 4.55 -2.81 0.17
N THR A 190 4.04 -2.44 1.34
CA THR A 190 4.39 -1.22 2.07
C THR A 190 5.10 -1.52 3.38
N VAL A 191 5.97 -0.60 3.79
CA VAL A 191 6.73 -0.71 5.04
C VAL A 191 6.18 0.32 6.01
N VAL A 192 5.79 -0.11 7.21
CA VAL A 192 5.36 0.83 8.26
C VAL A 192 6.58 1.30 9.04
N VAL A 193 7.08 2.48 8.67
CA VAL A 193 8.13 3.14 9.44
C VAL A 193 7.46 3.78 10.66
N SER A 194 7.66 3.19 11.83
CA SER A 194 7.14 3.74 13.08
C SER A 194 7.67 5.17 13.29
N VAL A 195 6.74 6.12 13.44
CA VAL A 195 7.06 7.54 13.72
C VAL A 195 7.91 7.66 14.98
N CYS A 196 7.71 6.77 15.95
CA CYS A 196 8.53 6.67 17.16
C CYS A 196 10.00 6.37 16.81
N VAL A 197 10.26 5.45 15.87
CA VAL A 197 11.61 5.11 15.42
C VAL A 197 12.27 6.31 14.73
N VAL A 198 11.54 7.00 13.85
CA VAL A 198 12.05 8.22 13.19
C VAL A 198 12.39 9.29 14.23
N PHE A 199 11.51 9.51 15.21
CA PHE A 199 11.72 10.50 16.26
C PHE A 199 12.91 10.15 17.16
N LEU A 200 13.06 8.88 17.54
CA LEU A 200 14.21 8.39 18.29
C LEU A 200 15.52 8.58 17.52
N LEU A 201 15.54 8.31 16.21
CA LEU A 201 16.70 8.56 15.35
C LEU A 201 17.05 10.05 15.28
N VAL A 202 16.06 10.93 15.13
CA VAL A 202 16.28 12.40 15.12
C VAL A 202 16.83 12.89 16.46
N LEU A 203 16.25 12.46 17.58
CA LEU A 203 16.74 12.79 18.92
C LEU A 203 18.18 12.33 19.13
N LEU A 204 18.51 11.12 18.67
CA LEU A 204 19.84 10.54 18.78
C LEU A 204 20.86 11.37 17.97
N VAL A 205 20.52 11.76 16.74
CA VAL A 205 21.38 12.63 15.92
C VAL A 205 21.59 13.99 16.59
N LEU A 206 20.54 14.61 17.14
CA LEU A 206 20.65 15.88 17.87
C LEU A 206 21.56 15.75 19.10
N LEU A 207 21.43 14.66 19.87
CA LEU A 207 22.30 14.39 21.01
C LEU A 207 23.77 14.25 20.59
N ILE A 208 24.06 13.52 19.50
CA ILE A 208 25.43 13.41 18.96
C ILE A 208 25.97 14.80 18.57
N LEU A 209 25.18 15.64 17.92
CA LEU A 209 25.58 17.00 17.54
C LEU A 209 25.84 17.88 18.77
N LEU A 210 25.03 17.75 19.83
CA LEU A 210 25.22 18.45 21.11
C LEU A 210 26.49 17.97 21.81
N VAL A 211 26.71 16.66 21.91
CA VAL A 211 27.92 16.08 22.52
C VAL A 211 29.17 16.52 21.74
N LYS A 212 29.14 16.52 20.40
CA LYS A 212 30.23 17.05 19.57
C LYS A 212 30.49 18.54 19.87
N ARG A 213 29.44 19.36 19.99
CA ARG A 213 29.58 20.78 20.36
C ARG A 213 30.15 20.96 21.77
N LEU A 214 29.75 20.13 22.72
CA LEU A 214 30.25 20.18 24.10
C LEU A 214 31.71 19.71 24.19
N LEU A 215 32.10 18.70 23.42
CA LEU A 215 33.49 18.25 23.30
C LEU A 215 34.36 19.32 22.62
N HIS A 216 33.86 20.02 21.61
CA HIS A 216 34.57 21.12 20.96
C HIS A 216 34.63 22.40 21.82
N ARG A 217 33.78 22.52 22.85
CA ARG A 217 33.77 23.64 23.80
C ARG A 217 34.69 23.44 24.99
N LYS A 218 35.32 22.26 25.13
CA LYS A 218 36.33 22.05 26.18
C LYS A 218 37.55 22.91 25.84
N PRO A 219 37.90 23.91 26.66
CA PRO A 219 39.06 24.75 26.40
C PRO A 219 40.32 23.89 26.48
N GLU A 220 41.23 24.16 25.56
CA GLU A 220 42.58 23.61 25.52
C GLU A 220 43.31 23.97 26.82
N SER A 221 43.35 23.03 27.77
CA SER A 221 44.35 23.02 28.84
C SER A 221 44.89 21.59 29.00
N GLU A 222 46.13 21.45 28.56
CA GLU A 222 47.15 20.42 28.75
C GLU A 222 46.86 19.13 29.58
N THR A 223 47.15 18.02 28.88
CA THR A 223 47.96 16.85 29.32
C THR A 223 47.27 15.53 29.74
N GLN A 224 47.61 14.52 28.91
CA GLN A 224 47.69 13.06 29.07
C GLN A 224 46.44 12.16 29.13
N THR A 225 46.45 11.23 28.17
CA THR A 225 45.62 10.03 27.95
C THR A 225 45.70 9.02 29.10
N PRO A 226 44.67 8.16 29.25
CA PRO A 226 44.86 6.80 28.74
C PRO A 226 43.74 6.37 27.78
N GLU A 227 44.12 5.57 26.80
CA GLU A 227 43.23 4.89 25.86
C GLU A 227 42.22 4.00 26.60
N PHE A 228 40.97 4.45 26.70
CA PHE A 228 39.82 3.56 26.84
C PHE A 228 38.99 3.70 25.58
N SER A 229 39.18 2.73 24.68
CA SER A 229 38.73 2.76 23.30
C SER A 229 37.22 2.94 23.19
N PHE A 230 36.80 4.08 22.64
CA PHE A 230 35.45 4.36 22.16
C PHE A 230 34.94 3.28 21.17
N ALA A 231 35.82 2.45 20.59
CA ALA A 231 35.44 1.36 19.69
C ALA A 231 34.65 0.24 20.39
N ASN A 232 34.88 -0.03 21.67
CA ASN A 232 34.18 -1.11 22.39
C ASN A 232 32.73 -0.73 22.73
N ILE A 233 32.49 0.56 23.02
CA ILE A 233 31.15 1.09 23.27
C ILE A 233 30.34 1.12 21.96
N LEU A 234 30.98 1.49 20.84
CA LEU A 234 30.36 1.38 19.53
C LEU A 234 30.11 -0.08 19.13
N ALA A 235 31.00 -1.03 19.47
CA ALA A 235 30.83 -2.44 19.16
C ALA A 235 29.65 -3.07 19.91
N CYS A 236 29.47 -2.76 21.19
CA CYS A 236 28.30 -3.22 21.96
C CYS A 236 26.99 -2.62 21.44
N TYR A 237 27.00 -1.34 21.02
CA TYR A 237 25.84 -0.71 20.39
C TYR A 237 25.56 -1.31 19.00
N TYR A 238 26.59 -1.65 18.22
CA TYR A 238 26.48 -2.33 16.94
C TYR A 238 25.82 -3.70 17.07
N ILE A 239 26.24 -4.53 18.04
CA ILE A 239 25.70 -5.89 18.25
C ILE A 239 24.23 -5.87 18.69
N HIS A 240 23.81 -4.85 19.45
CA HIS A 240 22.42 -4.72 19.89
C HIS A 240 21.49 -4.19 18.78
N VAL A 241 22.04 -3.42 17.84
CA VAL A 241 21.33 -2.93 16.63
C VAL A 241 21.37 -3.96 15.49
N PHE A 242 22.36 -4.87 15.49
CA PHE A 242 22.58 -5.93 14.50
C PHE A 242 21.43 -6.94 14.39
N PHE A 243 20.61 -7.09 15.44
CA PHE A 243 19.55 -8.10 15.49
C PHE A 243 18.21 -7.67 14.86
N HIS A 244 18.07 -6.44 14.36
CA HIS A 244 16.74 -5.90 14.04
C HIS A 244 16.62 -5.12 12.73
N VAL A 245 17.58 -5.20 11.82
CA VAL A 245 17.60 -4.35 10.63
C VAL A 245 18.01 -5.15 9.38
N ASP A 246 17.11 -5.18 8.39
CA ASP A 246 17.26 -5.91 7.12
C ASP A 246 18.47 -5.46 6.27
N ASP A 247 18.98 -6.44 5.49
CA ASP A 247 20.24 -6.41 4.72
C ASP A 247 20.36 -5.24 3.71
N VAL A 248 19.23 -4.68 3.25
CA VAL A 248 19.21 -3.58 2.28
C VAL A 248 19.57 -2.24 2.95
N LEU A 249 19.08 -2.01 4.17
CA LEU A 249 19.44 -0.82 4.95
C LEU A 249 20.91 -0.88 5.38
N LEU A 250 21.43 -2.09 5.62
CA LEU A 250 22.84 -2.33 5.91
C LEU A 250 23.75 -1.91 4.74
N HIS A 251 23.36 -2.18 3.49
CA HIS A 251 24.13 -1.77 2.31
C HIS A 251 24.14 -0.23 2.15
N LEU A 252 23.00 0.43 2.35
CA LEU A 252 22.89 1.89 2.26
C LEU A 252 23.63 2.60 3.38
N ILE A 253 23.57 2.09 4.61
CA ILE A 253 24.32 2.61 5.75
C ILE A 253 25.83 2.39 5.55
N LYS A 254 26.27 1.22 5.07
CA LYS A 254 27.69 0.98 4.72
C LYS A 254 28.16 1.95 3.64
N VAL A 255 27.39 2.18 2.59
CA VAL A 255 27.72 3.15 1.54
C VAL A 255 27.82 4.56 2.14
N ALA A 256 26.83 5.00 2.93
CA ALA A 256 26.83 6.33 3.55
C ALA A 256 28.04 6.54 4.48
N ILE A 257 28.35 5.56 5.34
CA ILE A 257 29.48 5.64 6.27
C ILE A 257 30.82 5.61 5.51
N THR A 258 30.98 4.75 4.51
CA THR A 258 32.22 4.71 3.71
C THR A 258 32.45 6.01 2.95
N THR A 259 31.35 6.66 2.50
CA THR A 259 31.42 7.96 1.82
C THR A 259 31.80 9.09 2.78
N VAL A 260 31.41 8.99 4.05
CA VAL A 260 31.75 9.98 5.10
C VAL A 260 33.17 9.78 5.64
N ILE A 261 33.63 8.53 5.82
CA ILE A 261 34.99 8.23 6.30
C ILE A 261 36.04 8.53 5.23
N LYS A 262 35.74 8.39 3.93
CA LYS A 262 36.71 8.70 2.86
C LYS A 262 36.88 10.20 2.58
N LYS A 263 36.11 11.06 3.26
CA LYS A 263 36.09 12.53 3.06
C LYS A 263 36.64 13.32 4.25
N ASN A 264 37.20 12.66 5.25
CA ASN A 264 37.81 13.25 6.45
C ASN A 264 39.14 12.56 6.75
#